data_AF-A0A6A6D6A8-F1
#
_entry.id   AF-A0A6A6D6A8-F1
#
_cell.length_a   1.000
_cell.length_b   1.000
_cell.length_c   1.000
_cell.angle_alpha   90.00
_cell.angle_beta   90.00
_cell.angle_gamma   90.00
#
_symmetry.space_group_name_H-M   'P 1'
#
loop_
_entity.id
_entity.type
_entity.pdbx_description
1 polymer ?
#
loop_
_entity_poly.entity_id
_entity_poly.type
_entity_poly.pdbx_seq_one_letter_code
_entity_poly.pdbx_strand_id
1 'polypeptide(L)'
;MAANSTRPSRVLLFGDECVDKLAAVEEIYDLSRSSLVLRSFLQQAITEVHHAVSELRREEQRSFGLSSNDILELAESYAAQKPLPPIVGDVLLFVVQIGHLILRAEQDGSILAQDNNRTIHLLGLCVGLPAACVAAAARNIPHAVGLATAALGVIVRFGAALHRRSQLIEAQSGAWGSTIVGSQEYVEQQLQEINESLPLVRHAYAGVISETWTTVFAPPSTTSLLASSVKTTSRPPYATASSVHASHLAPIDLAAVVGSHSAFEIPVLRDSIVSTSTMAPCKAHTFRELLTLALRDISEKPLLLDRTVQALSQALSGNERVTLIPVGPTAHTALVKRTLEKNHVDVQVLTADRPMSDRYKDNSPDRIAIVSMSGRFPGAENIEDFWQLLQAGKTMHSPIPPTRFAVSDPDLKKLSGCFLSNPGLFDPEFFKMSPSESMQVDPIQRMLLMVVYEALQMAGYVQNSSPSTQSERISTFIGQTTSDWLGINDQQGVGTHYVPGSLRAFAAGRLNHVFGWGGGSSSIDTALSHVIWAGPGFAETTRSAMHPVGHDKPYPPSDMELEAYIAEFRRWFTGRREDFGTNGWEAYVGDHNIGVSVVPQANHCTIVEQPQVKELGQILLQVLNKIAILEK
;
A
#
# COMPACT_ATOMS: atom_id res chain seq x y z
N MET A 1 -27.28 -23.28 48.44
CA MET A 1 -27.19 -23.70 47.02
C MET A 1 -26.94 -22.45 46.20
N ALA A 2 -25.67 -22.14 45.92
CA ALA A 2 -25.31 -21.06 45.03
C ALA A 2 -25.47 -21.55 43.60
N ALA A 3 -26.28 -20.85 42.80
CA ALA A 3 -26.41 -21.13 41.37
C ALA A 3 -25.03 -20.93 40.71
N ASN A 4 -24.49 -21.99 40.12
CA ASN A 4 -23.36 -21.91 39.20
C ASN A 4 -23.83 -21.08 38.00
N SER A 5 -23.59 -19.77 38.00
CA SER A 5 -23.70 -18.97 36.78
C SER A 5 -22.53 -19.36 35.89
N THR A 6 -22.81 -20.18 34.88
CA THR A 6 -21.85 -20.54 33.84
C THR A 6 -21.38 -19.26 33.11
N ARG A 7 -20.12 -19.26 32.65
CA ARG A 7 -19.46 -18.06 32.08
C ARG A 7 -19.45 -18.17 30.56
N PRO A 8 -19.98 -17.18 29.81
CA PRO A 8 -20.06 -17.28 28.37
C PRO A 8 -18.68 -17.51 27.75
N SER A 9 -18.58 -18.57 26.95
CA SER A 9 -17.33 -19.05 26.37
C SER A 9 -17.20 -18.65 24.90
N ARG A 10 -15.99 -18.26 24.50
CA ARG A 10 -15.66 -17.89 23.12
C ARG A 10 -14.49 -18.70 22.60
N VAL A 11 -14.53 -19.06 21.32
CA VAL A 11 -13.45 -19.74 20.62
C VAL A 11 -12.96 -18.82 19.50
N LEU A 12 -11.71 -18.38 19.57
CA LEU A 12 -11.04 -17.70 18.44
C LEU A 12 -10.40 -18.76 17.55
N LEU A 13 -10.82 -18.81 16.29
CA LEU A 13 -10.34 -19.77 15.30
C LEU A 13 -9.42 -19.08 14.31
N PHE A 14 -8.15 -19.50 14.29
CA PHE A 14 -7.14 -19.08 13.33
C PHE A 14 -6.92 -20.22 12.33
N GLY A 15 -7.25 -19.96 11.06
CA GLY A 15 -7.16 -20.94 9.97
C GLY A 15 -5.73 -21.24 9.49
N ASP A 16 -5.63 -22.07 8.46
CA ASP A 16 -4.38 -22.45 7.80
C ASP A 16 -4.23 -21.80 6.41
N GLU A 17 -3.20 -22.23 5.66
CA GLU A 17 -2.82 -21.74 4.33
C GLU A 17 -3.90 -21.90 3.23
N CYS A 18 -5.03 -22.57 3.48
CA CYS A 18 -6.06 -22.90 2.48
C CYS A 18 -7.02 -21.74 2.18
N VAL A 19 -6.48 -20.55 1.93
CA VAL A 19 -7.25 -19.35 1.63
C VAL A 19 -6.67 -18.62 0.42
N ASP A 20 -7.48 -17.80 -0.24
CA ASP A 20 -7.00 -16.84 -1.23
C ASP A 20 -6.33 -15.68 -0.51
N LYS A 21 -5.00 -15.60 -0.59
CA LYS A 21 -4.21 -14.60 0.15
C LYS A 21 -4.42 -13.19 -0.38
N LEU A 22 -4.56 -13.02 -1.70
CA LEU A 22 -4.75 -11.69 -2.28
C LEU A 22 -6.11 -11.13 -1.86
N ALA A 23 -7.18 -11.91 -2.05
CA ALA A 23 -8.52 -11.48 -1.66
C ALA A 23 -8.61 -11.16 -0.15
N ALA A 24 -7.92 -11.93 0.69
CA ALA A 24 -7.86 -11.69 2.13
C ALA A 24 -7.12 -10.40 2.50
N VAL A 25 -6.04 -10.08 1.77
CA VAL A 25 -5.29 -8.83 1.95
C VAL A 25 -6.11 -7.64 1.46
N GLU A 26 -6.75 -7.73 0.29
CA GLU A 26 -7.66 -6.70 -0.22
C GLU A 26 -8.76 -6.36 0.81
N GLU A 27 -9.36 -7.39 1.43
CA GLU A 27 -10.38 -7.21 2.48
C GLU A 27 -9.86 -6.39 3.67
N ILE A 28 -8.70 -6.74 4.25
CA ILE A 28 -8.16 -5.99 5.40
C ILE A 28 -7.73 -4.56 5.00
N TYR A 29 -7.30 -4.33 3.75
CA TYR A 29 -6.98 -3.00 3.25
C TYR A 29 -8.22 -2.12 3.13
N ASP A 30 -9.31 -2.66 2.59
CA ASP A 30 -10.60 -1.98 2.54
C ASP A 30 -11.11 -1.64 3.96
N LEU A 31 -10.98 -2.58 4.90
CA LEU A 31 -11.37 -2.37 6.31
C LEU A 31 -10.45 -1.36 7.02
N SER A 32 -9.16 -1.30 6.67
CA SER A 32 -8.17 -0.35 7.23
C SER A 32 -8.51 1.12 6.94
N ARG A 33 -9.39 1.39 5.97
CA ARG A 33 -9.92 2.74 5.72
C ARG A 33 -10.66 3.28 6.95
N SER A 34 -11.24 2.39 7.76
CA SER A 34 -12.01 2.71 8.97
C SER A 34 -11.29 2.44 10.31
N SER A 35 -10.08 1.87 10.28
CA SER A 35 -9.27 1.57 11.48
C SER A 35 -7.87 2.15 11.36
N LEU A 36 -7.57 3.19 12.14
CA LEU A 36 -6.23 3.79 12.21
C LEU A 36 -5.19 2.81 12.75
N VAL A 37 -5.59 1.93 13.68
CA VAL A 37 -4.70 0.95 14.28
C VAL A 37 -4.31 -0.12 13.26
N LEU A 38 -5.28 -0.62 12.49
CA LEU A 38 -5.01 -1.57 11.41
C LEU A 38 -4.07 -0.95 10.35
N ARG A 39 -4.34 0.29 9.91
CA ARG A 39 -3.48 0.97 8.94
C ARG A 39 -2.05 1.14 9.45
N SER A 40 -1.88 1.52 10.71
CA SER A 40 -0.56 1.63 11.33
C SER A 40 0.14 0.27 11.44
N PHE A 41 -0.61 -0.80 11.77
CA PHE A 41 -0.07 -2.16 11.80
C PHE A 41 0.41 -2.61 10.42
N LEU A 42 -0.34 -2.37 9.34
CA LEU A 42 0.07 -2.75 7.98
C LEU A 42 1.39 -2.08 7.56
N GLN A 43 1.57 -0.79 7.87
CA GLN A 43 2.81 -0.06 7.62
C GLN A 43 4.00 -0.59 8.45
N GLN A 44 3.76 -0.93 9.73
CA GLN A 44 4.78 -1.54 10.58
C GLN A 44 5.14 -2.96 10.09
N ALA A 45 4.15 -3.72 9.64
CA ALA A 45 4.33 -5.08 9.17
C ALA A 45 5.25 -5.14 7.95
N ILE A 46 5.03 -4.29 6.93
CA ILE A 46 5.92 -4.30 5.75
C ILE A 46 7.35 -3.88 6.11
N THR A 47 7.50 -2.91 7.00
CA THR A 47 8.82 -2.47 7.48
C THR A 47 9.57 -3.60 8.17
N GLU A 48 8.90 -4.34 9.06
CA GLU A 48 9.49 -5.48 9.76
C GLU A 48 9.78 -6.65 8.83
N VAL A 49 8.91 -6.91 7.85
CA VAL A 49 9.16 -7.92 6.81
C VAL A 49 10.44 -7.58 6.05
N HIS A 50 10.63 -6.33 5.62
CA HIS A 50 11.87 -5.91 4.97
C HIS A 50 13.10 -6.09 5.85
N HIS A 51 13.00 -5.70 7.12
CA HIS A 51 14.08 -5.90 8.08
C HIS A 51 14.44 -7.39 8.20
N ALA A 52 13.46 -8.25 8.48
CA ALA A 52 13.68 -9.68 8.66
C ALA A 52 14.19 -10.38 7.39
N VAL A 53 13.70 -10.00 6.21
CA VAL A 53 14.18 -10.54 4.94
C VAL A 53 15.63 -10.10 4.67
N SER A 54 16.02 -8.89 5.07
CA SER A 54 17.40 -8.41 4.91
C SER A 54 18.44 -9.24 5.69
N GLU A 55 18.01 -9.94 6.74
CA GLU A 55 18.85 -10.86 7.52
C GLU A 55 18.96 -12.27 6.90
N LEU A 56 18.15 -12.60 5.90
CA LEU A 56 18.19 -13.89 5.20
C LEU A 56 19.37 -13.97 4.22
N ARG A 57 19.63 -15.16 3.66
CA ARG A 57 20.65 -15.36 2.62
C ARG A 57 20.23 -14.63 1.34
N ARG A 58 21.19 -14.19 0.51
CA ARG A 58 20.92 -13.48 -0.76
C ARG A 58 19.98 -14.23 -1.71
N GLU A 59 20.04 -15.57 -1.73
CA GLU A 59 19.14 -16.39 -2.55
C GLU A 59 17.70 -16.37 -2.02
N GLU A 60 17.52 -16.37 -0.70
CA GLU A 60 16.22 -16.27 -0.04
C GLU A 60 15.63 -14.87 -0.21
N GLN A 61 16.45 -13.82 -0.10
CA GLN A 61 16.06 -12.43 -0.38
C GLN A 61 15.51 -12.25 -1.80
N ARG A 62 16.20 -12.81 -2.80
CA ARG A 62 15.76 -12.79 -4.21
C ARG A 62 14.44 -13.51 -4.40
N SER A 63 14.25 -14.62 -3.69
CA SER A 63 13.03 -15.43 -3.77
C SER A 63 11.82 -14.77 -3.08
N PHE A 64 12.06 -13.83 -2.17
CA PHE A 64 10.98 -13.09 -1.47
C PHE A 64 10.42 -11.93 -2.31
N GLY A 65 11.26 -11.23 -3.08
CA GLY A 65 10.82 -10.13 -3.96
C GLY A 65 10.67 -8.77 -3.24
N LEU A 66 11.77 -8.23 -2.70
CA LEU A 66 11.87 -6.98 -1.91
C LEU A 66 11.48 -5.65 -2.63
N SER A 67 10.77 -5.68 -3.76
CA SER A 67 10.38 -4.45 -4.47
C SER A 67 9.10 -3.81 -3.94
N SER A 68 8.29 -4.55 -3.18
CA SER A 68 6.99 -4.09 -2.67
C SER A 68 7.18 -3.14 -1.49
N ASN A 69 6.58 -1.95 -1.53
CA ASN A 69 6.62 -1.00 -0.41
C ASN A 69 5.43 -1.16 0.55
N ASP A 70 4.51 -2.06 0.22
CA ASP A 70 3.26 -2.27 0.92
C ASP A 70 2.86 -3.77 0.95
N ILE A 71 2.05 -4.18 1.95
CA ILE A 71 1.59 -5.58 2.05
C ILE A 71 0.66 -5.94 0.89
N LEU A 72 -0.13 -4.99 0.37
CA LEU A 72 -0.98 -5.22 -0.80
C LEU A 72 -0.15 -5.53 -2.05
N GLU A 73 0.86 -4.70 -2.34
CA GLU A 73 1.79 -4.94 -3.46
C GLU A 73 2.52 -6.28 -3.31
N LEU A 74 2.86 -6.69 -2.08
CA LEU A 74 3.47 -7.99 -1.81
C LEU A 74 2.49 -9.14 -2.12
N ALA A 75 1.20 -8.98 -1.80
CA ALA A 75 0.16 -9.95 -2.10
C ALA A 75 -0.13 -10.06 -3.61
N GLU A 76 -0.15 -8.95 -4.32
CA GLU A 76 -0.30 -8.91 -5.79
C GLU A 76 0.87 -9.61 -6.48
N SER A 77 2.10 -9.30 -6.06
CA SER A 77 3.32 -9.96 -6.55
C SER A 77 3.28 -11.45 -6.25
N TYR A 78 2.90 -11.85 -5.04
CA TYR A 78 2.73 -13.26 -4.67
C TYR A 78 1.73 -13.97 -5.59
N ALA A 79 0.55 -13.38 -5.84
CA ALA A 79 -0.48 -13.97 -6.70
C ALA A 79 -0.04 -14.10 -8.17
N ALA A 80 0.80 -13.19 -8.66
CA ALA A 80 1.34 -13.20 -10.01
C ALA A 80 2.50 -14.20 -10.22
N GLN A 81 3.19 -14.60 -9.14
CA GLN A 81 4.36 -15.47 -9.21
C GLN A 81 4.00 -16.95 -9.41
N LYS A 82 4.79 -17.65 -10.24
CA LYS A 82 4.78 -19.11 -10.36
C LYS A 82 6.21 -19.64 -10.49
N PRO A 83 6.69 -20.52 -9.60
CA PRO A 83 6.03 -21.07 -8.41
C PRO A 83 5.86 -20.05 -7.29
N LEU A 84 4.87 -20.26 -6.42
CA LEU A 84 4.61 -19.39 -5.26
C LEU A 84 5.72 -19.55 -4.21
N PRO A 85 6.35 -18.46 -3.72
CA PRO A 85 7.32 -18.53 -2.64
C PRO A 85 6.59 -18.82 -1.30
N PRO A 86 6.77 -20.01 -0.68
CA PRO A 86 5.98 -20.40 0.50
C PRO A 86 6.11 -19.42 1.68
N ILE A 87 7.30 -18.81 1.85
CA ILE A 87 7.59 -17.84 2.91
C ILE A 87 6.63 -16.65 2.88
N VAL A 88 6.29 -16.17 1.68
CA VAL A 88 5.43 -14.99 1.51
C VAL A 88 3.98 -15.33 1.87
N GLY A 89 3.51 -16.54 1.52
CA GLY A 89 2.16 -17.01 1.89
C GLY A 89 1.92 -16.99 3.40
N ASP A 90 2.86 -17.55 4.17
CA ASP A 90 2.80 -17.61 5.64
C ASP A 90 2.77 -16.19 6.25
N VAL A 91 3.56 -15.26 5.70
CA VAL A 91 3.61 -13.86 6.14
C VAL A 91 2.26 -13.16 5.87
N LEU A 92 1.74 -13.27 4.65
CA LEU A 92 0.48 -12.64 4.26
C LEU A 92 -0.68 -13.13 5.14
N LEU A 93 -0.77 -14.44 5.35
CA LEU A 93 -1.81 -15.00 6.20
C LEU A 93 -1.68 -14.54 7.66
N PHE A 94 -0.47 -14.50 8.21
CA PHE A 94 -0.25 -13.98 9.55
C PHE A 94 -0.69 -12.52 9.68
N VAL A 95 -0.32 -11.66 8.73
CA VAL A 95 -0.74 -10.25 8.70
C VAL A 95 -2.26 -10.13 8.63
N VAL A 96 -2.92 -10.90 7.77
CA VAL A 96 -4.38 -10.95 7.67
C VAL A 96 -5.02 -11.34 9.00
N GLN A 97 -4.56 -12.43 9.62
CA GLN A 97 -5.11 -12.91 10.88
C GLN A 97 -4.94 -11.88 12.02
N ILE A 98 -3.79 -11.21 12.10
CA ILE A 98 -3.60 -10.12 13.06
C ILE A 98 -4.50 -8.91 12.72
N GLY A 99 -4.67 -8.59 11.45
CA GLY A 99 -5.56 -7.52 11.01
C GLY A 99 -7.02 -7.74 11.47
N HIS A 100 -7.54 -8.94 11.26
CA HIS A 100 -8.86 -9.32 11.78
C HIS A 100 -8.88 -9.36 13.32
N LEU A 101 -7.81 -9.82 13.98
CA LEU A 101 -7.74 -9.79 15.44
C LEU A 101 -7.87 -8.36 15.99
N ILE A 102 -7.21 -7.39 15.35
CA ILE A 102 -7.31 -5.96 15.68
C ILE A 102 -8.75 -5.48 15.50
N LEU A 103 -9.36 -5.69 14.34
CA LEU A 103 -10.73 -5.25 14.04
C LEU A 103 -11.76 -5.84 15.02
N ARG A 104 -11.61 -7.12 15.38
CA ARG A 104 -12.45 -7.78 16.38
C ARG A 104 -12.25 -7.19 17.77
N ALA A 105 -11.03 -6.88 18.14
CA ALA A 105 -10.70 -6.30 19.43
C ALA A 105 -11.11 -4.81 19.54
N GLU A 106 -11.18 -4.08 18.42
CA GLU A 106 -11.77 -2.74 18.38
C GLU A 106 -13.28 -2.79 18.67
N GLN A 107 -13.99 -3.79 18.13
CA GLN A 107 -15.41 -4.00 18.40
C GLN A 107 -15.67 -4.51 19.83
N ASP A 108 -14.85 -5.44 20.31
CA ASP A 108 -14.96 -6.03 21.64
C ASP A 108 -13.57 -6.33 22.22
N GLY A 109 -13.03 -5.37 22.98
CA GLY A 109 -11.72 -5.50 23.63
C GLY A 109 -11.62 -6.67 24.63
N SER A 110 -12.76 -7.25 25.05
CA SER A 110 -12.78 -8.40 25.96
C SER A 110 -12.11 -9.63 25.36
N ILE A 111 -12.00 -9.73 24.02
CA ILE A 111 -11.33 -10.87 23.37
C ILE A 111 -9.81 -10.90 23.63
N LEU A 112 -9.22 -9.76 24.01
CA LEU A 112 -7.81 -9.64 24.39
C LEU A 112 -7.61 -9.33 25.89
N ALA A 113 -8.62 -8.81 26.58
CA ALA A 113 -8.53 -8.55 28.02
C ALA A 113 -8.62 -9.85 28.84
N GLN A 114 -7.97 -9.89 30.01
CA GLN A 114 -8.29 -10.88 31.03
C GLN A 114 -9.58 -10.45 31.72
N ASP A 115 -10.71 -11.07 31.35
CA ASP A 115 -12.00 -10.87 32.00
C ASP A 115 -12.32 -12.09 32.87
N ASN A 116 -12.46 -11.88 34.17
CA ASN A 116 -12.80 -12.96 35.11
C ASN A 116 -14.22 -13.52 34.89
N ASN A 117 -15.06 -12.88 34.08
CA ASN A 117 -16.42 -13.31 33.80
C ASN A 117 -16.58 -14.07 32.48
N ARG A 118 -15.52 -14.26 31.68
CA ARG A 118 -15.56 -14.91 30.36
C ARG A 118 -14.37 -15.83 30.15
N THR A 119 -14.60 -16.96 29.47
CA THR A 119 -13.52 -17.88 29.09
C THR A 119 -13.26 -17.78 27.58
N ILE A 120 -12.00 -17.58 27.22
CA ILE A 120 -11.55 -17.52 25.82
C ILE A 120 -10.69 -18.73 25.56
N HIS A 121 -11.05 -19.49 24.54
CA HIS A 121 -10.29 -20.61 24.01
C HIS A 121 -9.70 -20.23 22.65
N LEU A 122 -8.49 -20.70 22.38
CA LEU A 122 -7.75 -20.35 21.18
C LEU A 122 -7.49 -21.63 20.39
N LEU A 123 -7.91 -21.64 19.13
CA LEU A 123 -7.70 -22.74 18.20
C LEU A 123 -6.94 -22.21 16.99
N GLY A 124 -5.64 -22.50 16.94
CA GLY A 124 -4.82 -22.25 15.75
C GLY A 124 -4.58 -23.53 14.98
N LEU A 125 -4.73 -23.49 13.66
CA LEU A 125 -4.49 -24.63 12.78
C LEU A 125 -3.26 -24.36 11.91
N CYS A 126 -2.25 -25.25 11.99
CA CYS A 126 -0.99 -25.11 11.25
C CYS A 126 -0.39 -23.70 11.46
N VAL A 127 -0.12 -22.96 10.38
CA VAL A 127 0.40 -21.58 10.38
C VAL A 127 -0.49 -20.54 11.07
N GLY A 128 -1.73 -20.89 11.43
CA GLY A 128 -2.57 -20.05 12.29
C GLY A 128 -2.16 -20.08 13.78
N LEU A 129 -1.33 -21.03 14.20
CA LEU A 129 -0.85 -21.13 15.59
C LEU A 129 -0.09 -19.87 16.06
N PRO A 130 0.87 -19.30 15.30
CA PRO A 130 1.50 -18.04 15.67
C PRO A 130 0.55 -16.88 15.98
N ALA A 131 -0.50 -16.67 15.18
CA ALA A 131 -1.49 -15.63 15.45
C ALA A 131 -2.29 -15.93 16.73
N ALA A 132 -2.61 -17.21 16.97
CA ALA A 132 -3.19 -17.66 18.24
C ALA A 132 -2.25 -17.40 19.43
N CYS A 133 -0.94 -17.58 19.28
CA CYS A 133 0.06 -17.24 20.31
C CYS A 133 0.01 -15.75 20.64
N VAL A 134 -0.10 -14.87 19.64
CA VAL A 134 -0.24 -13.43 19.87
C VAL A 134 -1.49 -13.14 20.69
N ALA A 135 -2.64 -13.71 20.32
CA ALA A 135 -3.88 -13.56 21.08
C ALA A 135 -3.79 -14.12 22.52
N ALA A 136 -3.00 -15.18 22.75
CA ALA A 136 -2.78 -15.77 24.07
C ALA A 136 -1.99 -14.86 25.01
N ALA A 137 -1.00 -14.13 24.49
CA ALA A 137 -0.11 -13.26 25.26
C ALA A 137 -0.59 -11.80 25.34
N ALA A 138 -1.38 -11.34 24.35
CA ALA A 138 -1.87 -9.97 24.29
C ALA A 138 -2.89 -9.64 25.40
N ARG A 139 -2.79 -8.40 25.91
CA ARG A 139 -3.66 -7.83 26.95
C ARG A 139 -4.69 -6.84 26.40
N ASN A 140 -4.37 -6.24 25.27
CA ASN A 140 -5.10 -5.19 24.58
C ASN A 140 -4.51 -5.03 23.17
N ILE A 141 -5.09 -4.15 22.35
CA ILE A 141 -4.71 -3.97 20.95
C ILE A 141 -3.25 -3.52 20.78
N PRO A 142 -2.74 -2.47 21.47
CA PRO A 142 -1.34 -2.07 21.31
C PRO A 142 -0.35 -3.19 21.66
N HIS A 143 -0.67 -4.00 22.67
CA HIS A 143 0.17 -5.14 23.03
C HIS A 143 0.12 -6.25 21.96
N ALA A 144 -1.03 -6.52 21.37
CA ALA A 144 -1.16 -7.45 20.25
C ALA A 144 -0.34 -6.99 19.04
N VAL A 145 -0.41 -5.71 18.69
CA VAL A 145 0.38 -5.11 17.59
C VAL A 145 1.87 -5.28 17.86
N GLY A 146 2.38 -4.92 19.04
CA GLY A 146 3.80 -5.07 19.36
C GLY A 146 4.30 -6.52 19.34
N LEU A 147 3.50 -7.47 19.84
CA LEU A 147 3.81 -8.90 19.78
C LEU A 147 3.78 -9.43 18.34
N ALA A 148 2.79 -9.02 17.55
CA ALA A 148 2.64 -9.42 16.16
C ALA A 148 3.80 -8.92 15.29
N THR A 149 4.20 -7.65 15.44
CA THR A 149 5.37 -7.10 14.75
C THR A 149 6.62 -7.90 15.10
N ALA A 150 6.91 -8.15 16.39
CA ALA A 150 8.06 -8.98 16.76
C ALA A 150 7.99 -10.42 16.22
N ALA A 151 6.79 -11.01 16.14
CA ALA A 151 6.58 -12.34 15.62
C ALA A 151 6.77 -12.43 14.08
N LEU A 152 6.52 -11.35 13.32
CA LEU A 152 6.72 -11.34 11.86
C LEU A 152 8.14 -11.75 11.46
N GLY A 153 9.15 -11.22 12.13
CA GLY A 153 10.53 -11.61 11.87
C GLY A 153 10.79 -13.10 12.12
N VAL A 154 10.12 -13.69 13.11
CA VAL A 154 10.17 -15.14 13.39
C VAL A 154 9.50 -15.93 12.26
N ILE A 155 8.34 -15.47 11.76
CA ILE A 155 7.63 -16.13 10.64
C ILE A 155 8.48 -16.13 9.37
N VAL A 156 9.11 -15.01 9.04
CA VAL A 156 10.03 -14.90 7.90
C VAL A 156 11.19 -15.90 8.03
N ARG A 157 11.87 -15.92 9.18
CA ARG A 157 12.98 -16.85 9.43
C ARG A 157 12.55 -18.31 9.44
N PHE A 158 11.35 -18.60 9.96
CA PHE A 158 10.79 -19.95 10.02
C PHE A 158 10.43 -20.46 8.62
N GLY A 159 9.73 -19.66 7.82
CA GLY A 159 9.44 -19.97 6.42
C GLY A 159 10.72 -20.23 5.63
N ALA A 160 11.77 -19.40 5.82
CA ALA A 160 13.07 -19.61 5.21
C ALA A 160 13.73 -20.93 5.65
N ALA A 161 13.63 -21.29 6.93
CA ALA A 161 14.15 -22.55 7.44
C ALA A 161 13.40 -23.78 6.86
N LEU A 162 12.08 -23.71 6.75
CA LEU A 162 11.25 -24.74 6.10
C LEU A 162 11.60 -24.87 4.62
N HIS A 163 11.77 -23.74 3.93
CA HIS A 163 12.17 -23.73 2.53
C HIS A 163 13.55 -24.37 2.32
N ARG A 164 14.55 -24.00 3.14
CA ARG A 164 15.88 -24.63 3.13
C ARG A 164 15.83 -26.12 3.34
N ARG A 165 15.07 -26.60 4.33
CA ARG A 165 14.89 -28.04 4.57
C ARG A 165 14.30 -28.75 3.36
N SER A 166 13.31 -28.13 2.72
CA SER A 166 12.63 -28.67 1.54
C SER A 166 13.56 -28.75 0.32
N GLN A 167 14.34 -27.69 0.08
CA GLN A 167 15.33 -27.63 -1.01
C GLN A 167 16.47 -28.67 -0.84
N LEU A 168 16.86 -28.98 0.40
CA LEU A 168 17.83 -30.05 0.68
C LEU A 168 17.31 -31.45 0.32
N ILE A 169 16.00 -31.65 0.30
CA ILE A 169 15.36 -32.93 -0.07
C ILE A 169 15.15 -33.00 -1.59
N GLU A 170 14.62 -31.92 -2.16
CA GLU A 170 14.37 -31.80 -3.59
C GLU A 170 14.37 -30.32 -4.01
N ALA A 171 15.27 -29.98 -4.94
CA ALA A 171 15.40 -28.61 -5.45
C ALA A 171 14.27 -28.21 -6.43
N GLN A 172 13.60 -29.20 -7.03
CA GLN A 172 12.50 -28.97 -7.95
C GLN A 172 11.37 -28.21 -7.24
N SER A 173 10.85 -27.19 -7.91
CA SER A 173 9.69 -26.45 -7.43
C SER A 173 8.40 -27.21 -7.72
N GLY A 174 7.45 -27.17 -6.79
CA GLY A 174 6.14 -27.79 -6.95
C GLY A 174 5.38 -27.86 -5.63
N ALA A 175 4.15 -28.38 -5.70
CA ALA A 175 3.32 -28.56 -4.52
C ALA A 175 3.86 -29.73 -3.67
N TRP A 176 4.07 -29.47 -2.39
CA TRP A 176 4.40 -30.49 -1.40
C TRP A 176 3.16 -31.18 -0.84
N GLY A 177 2.02 -30.50 -0.77
CA GLY A 177 0.77 -31.02 -0.22
C GLY A 177 -0.21 -31.54 -1.28
N SER A 178 -0.94 -32.61 -0.95
CA SER A 178 -2.09 -33.09 -1.71
C SER A 178 -3.12 -33.73 -0.78
N THR A 179 -4.40 -33.62 -1.11
CA THR A 179 -5.50 -34.14 -0.28
C THR A 179 -6.04 -35.45 -0.85
N ILE A 180 -6.09 -36.48 0.01
CA ILE A 180 -6.74 -37.76 -0.25
C ILE A 180 -8.02 -37.84 0.58
N VAL A 181 -9.13 -38.19 -0.08
CA VAL A 181 -10.42 -38.43 0.57
C VAL A 181 -10.54 -39.91 0.90
N GLY A 182 -10.81 -40.25 2.16
CA GLY A 182 -10.87 -41.64 2.62
C GLY A 182 -10.64 -41.75 4.13
N SER A 183 -10.77 -42.97 4.64
CA SER A 183 -10.40 -43.28 6.03
C SER A 183 -8.88 -43.18 6.22
N GLN A 184 -8.45 -42.95 7.46
CA GLN A 184 -7.03 -42.92 7.81
C GLN A 184 -6.33 -44.23 7.42
N GLU A 185 -6.95 -45.38 7.66
CA GLU A 185 -6.42 -46.70 7.29
C GLU A 185 -6.17 -46.84 5.79
N TYR A 186 -7.10 -46.34 4.96
CA TYR A 186 -6.93 -46.34 3.50
C TYR A 186 -5.73 -45.47 3.09
N VAL A 187 -5.62 -44.27 3.65
CA VAL A 187 -4.51 -43.35 3.34
C VAL A 187 -3.18 -43.98 3.76
N GLU A 188 -3.08 -44.54 4.97
CA GLU A 188 -1.87 -45.19 5.47
C GLU A 188 -1.42 -46.35 4.58
N GLN A 189 -2.35 -47.16 4.07
CA GLN A 189 -2.03 -48.22 3.10
C GLN A 189 -1.40 -47.65 1.82
N GLN A 190 -1.99 -46.59 1.25
CA GLN A 190 -1.45 -45.96 0.04
C GLN A 190 -0.07 -45.32 0.27
N LEU A 191 0.15 -44.73 1.46
CA LEU A 191 1.46 -44.19 1.82
C LEU A 191 2.51 -45.30 1.99
N GLN A 192 2.13 -46.44 2.54
CA GLN A 192 3.03 -47.58 2.66
C GLN A 192 3.45 -48.08 1.27
N GLU A 193 2.49 -48.33 0.39
CA GLU A 193 2.73 -48.82 -0.98
C GLU A 193 3.65 -47.89 -1.78
N ILE A 194 3.45 -46.57 -1.73
CA ILE A 194 4.30 -45.62 -2.48
C ILE A 194 5.71 -45.49 -1.89
N ASN A 195 5.83 -45.59 -0.56
CA ASN A 195 7.09 -45.38 0.15
C ASN A 195 8.04 -46.59 0.10
N GLU A 196 7.55 -47.78 -0.25
CA GLU A 196 8.37 -49.01 -0.33
C GLU A 196 9.61 -48.85 -1.23
N SER A 197 9.49 -48.04 -2.29
CA SER A 197 10.55 -47.81 -3.27
C SER A 197 11.37 -46.54 -3.03
N LEU A 198 11.01 -45.75 -2.02
CA LEU A 198 11.54 -44.39 -1.80
C LEU A 198 12.50 -44.33 -0.60
N PRO A 199 13.56 -43.51 -0.66
CA PRO A 199 14.39 -43.23 0.52
C PRO A 199 13.59 -42.47 1.57
N LEU A 200 13.91 -42.67 2.86
CA LEU A 200 13.17 -42.12 4.01
C LEU A 200 12.91 -40.60 3.89
N VAL A 201 13.88 -39.82 3.44
CA VAL A 201 13.75 -38.36 3.28
C VAL A 201 12.77 -37.93 2.19
N ARG A 202 12.33 -38.86 1.33
CA ARG A 202 11.35 -38.64 0.25
C ARG A 202 10.02 -39.33 0.48
N HIS A 203 9.82 -39.91 1.65
CA HIS A 203 8.56 -40.55 1.99
C HIS A 203 7.40 -39.55 1.94
N ALA A 204 6.27 -39.98 1.41
CA ALA A 204 4.99 -39.32 1.58
C ALA A 204 4.45 -39.60 2.99
N TYR A 205 3.86 -38.61 3.64
CA TYR A 205 3.41 -38.73 5.02
C TYR A 205 2.12 -37.92 5.27
N ALA A 206 1.28 -38.42 6.17
CA ALA A 206 0.08 -37.72 6.61
C ALA A 206 0.45 -36.56 7.54
N GLY A 207 0.13 -35.32 7.15
CA GLY A 207 0.43 -34.14 7.96
C GLY A 207 -0.80 -33.43 8.52
N VAL A 208 -1.94 -33.44 7.80
CA VAL A 208 -3.23 -32.95 8.33
C VAL A 208 -4.25 -34.07 8.25
N ILE A 209 -4.75 -34.52 9.38
CA ILE A 209 -5.56 -35.74 9.49
C ILE A 209 -6.96 -35.38 9.97
N SER A 210 -7.97 -35.75 9.18
CA SER A 210 -9.39 -35.68 9.53
C SER A 210 -10.04 -37.08 9.45
N GLU A 211 -11.24 -37.26 10.00
CA GLU A 211 -12.01 -38.52 9.93
C GLU A 211 -12.28 -38.96 8.47
N THR A 212 -12.38 -38.01 7.53
CA THR A 212 -12.87 -38.28 6.15
C THR A 212 -11.89 -37.90 5.04
N TRP A 213 -10.79 -37.24 5.38
CA TRP A 213 -9.76 -36.83 4.44
C TRP A 213 -8.43 -36.63 5.15
N THR A 214 -7.34 -36.66 4.39
CA THR A 214 -5.99 -36.40 4.91
C THR A 214 -5.20 -35.59 3.89
N THR A 215 -4.57 -34.51 4.34
CA THR A 215 -3.50 -33.87 3.55
C THR A 215 -2.21 -34.63 3.79
N VAL A 216 -1.69 -35.17 2.70
CA VAL A 216 -0.40 -35.84 2.62
C VAL A 216 0.62 -34.83 2.11
N PHE A 217 1.82 -34.87 2.68
CA PHE A 217 2.96 -34.08 2.23
C PHE A 217 4.04 -35.00 1.68
N ALA A 218 4.71 -34.58 0.62
CA ALA A 218 5.87 -35.24 0.05
C ALA A 218 6.67 -34.26 -0.84
N PRO A 219 7.92 -34.56 -1.21
CA PRO A 219 8.62 -33.79 -2.23
C PRO A 219 7.86 -33.80 -3.57
N PRO A 220 8.00 -32.78 -4.44
CA PRO A 220 7.18 -32.64 -5.65
C PRO A 220 7.19 -33.88 -6.58
N SER A 221 8.33 -34.55 -6.71
CA SER A 221 8.42 -35.81 -7.46
C SER A 221 7.54 -36.92 -6.85
N THR A 222 7.58 -37.10 -5.54
CA THR A 222 6.73 -38.07 -4.81
C THR A 222 5.26 -37.67 -4.85
N THR A 223 4.93 -36.37 -4.70
CA THR A 223 3.55 -35.87 -4.81
C THR A 223 2.96 -36.16 -6.20
N SER A 224 3.78 -36.04 -7.25
CA SER A 224 3.38 -36.37 -8.62
C SER A 224 3.12 -37.88 -8.80
N LEU A 225 3.94 -38.74 -8.20
CA LEU A 225 3.73 -40.19 -8.18
C LEU A 225 2.46 -40.59 -7.41
N LEU A 226 2.16 -39.90 -6.31
CA LEU A 226 0.96 -40.11 -5.52
C LEU A 226 -0.29 -39.74 -6.31
N ALA A 227 -0.25 -38.60 -7.02
CA ALA A 227 -1.35 -38.13 -7.84
C ALA A 227 -1.67 -39.06 -9.03
N SER A 228 -0.68 -39.79 -9.56
CA SER A 228 -0.91 -40.79 -10.62
C SER A 228 -1.49 -42.11 -10.10
N SER A 229 -1.28 -42.43 -8.82
CA SER A 229 -1.59 -43.74 -8.24
C SER A 229 -2.87 -43.74 -7.41
N VAL A 230 -3.23 -42.60 -6.82
CA VAL A 230 -4.38 -42.44 -5.93
C VAL A 230 -5.29 -41.33 -6.45
N LYS A 231 -6.60 -41.51 -6.34
CA LYS A 231 -7.57 -40.45 -6.65
C LYS A 231 -7.45 -39.33 -5.61
N THR A 232 -6.62 -38.34 -5.92
CA THR A 232 -6.47 -37.12 -5.14
C THR A 232 -7.57 -36.12 -5.50
N THR A 233 -7.94 -35.26 -4.55
CA THR A 233 -8.87 -34.15 -4.81
C THR A 233 -8.15 -32.83 -4.70
N SER A 234 -8.45 -31.90 -5.61
CA SER A 234 -7.91 -30.54 -5.57
C SER A 234 -8.58 -29.62 -4.55
N ARG A 235 -9.41 -30.15 -3.64
CA ARG A 235 -10.23 -29.36 -2.69
C ARG A 235 -10.18 -29.94 -1.27
N PRO A 236 -9.84 -29.12 -0.27
CA PRO A 236 -9.24 -27.77 -0.40
C PRO A 236 -7.83 -27.88 -1.02
N PRO A 237 -7.39 -26.92 -1.86
CA PRO A 237 -6.07 -26.97 -2.47
C PRO A 237 -5.00 -26.73 -1.42
N TYR A 238 -4.50 -27.79 -0.78
CA TYR A 238 -3.38 -27.69 0.15
C TYR A 238 -2.06 -27.68 -0.62
N ALA A 239 -1.76 -26.59 -1.33
CA ALA A 239 -0.51 -26.44 -2.06
C ALA A 239 0.51 -25.66 -1.22
N THR A 240 0.97 -26.22 -0.10
CA THR A 240 2.19 -25.69 0.52
C THR A 240 3.36 -26.06 -0.39
N ALA A 241 4.36 -25.18 -0.48
CA ALA A 241 5.59 -25.44 -1.23
C ALA A 241 6.75 -25.85 -0.30
N SER A 242 6.44 -26.30 0.92
CA SER A 242 7.40 -26.64 1.97
C SER A 242 7.01 -27.87 2.78
N SER A 243 8.03 -28.56 3.30
CA SER A 243 7.92 -29.66 4.26
C SER A 243 7.43 -29.18 5.63
N VAL A 244 6.18 -29.47 5.97
CA VAL A 244 5.55 -29.19 7.27
C VAL A 244 5.02 -30.48 7.88
N HIS A 245 4.81 -30.53 9.19
CA HIS A 245 4.26 -31.68 9.91
C HIS A 245 5.08 -32.98 9.76
N ALA A 246 6.40 -32.84 9.59
CA ALA A 246 7.27 -33.91 9.12
C ALA A 246 8.11 -34.52 10.25
N SER A 247 7.54 -35.48 10.98
CA SER A 247 8.19 -36.08 12.17
C SER A 247 9.44 -36.92 11.87
N HIS A 248 9.60 -37.37 10.63
CA HIS A 248 10.72 -38.19 10.17
C HIS A 248 11.87 -37.36 9.59
N LEU A 249 11.66 -36.07 9.31
CA LEU A 249 12.69 -35.17 8.79
C LEU A 249 13.51 -34.57 9.93
N ALA A 250 14.70 -34.08 9.59
CA ALA A 250 15.54 -33.37 10.54
C ALA A 250 14.78 -32.16 11.15
N PRO A 251 14.88 -31.95 12.48
CA PRO A 251 14.23 -30.84 13.15
C PRO A 251 14.84 -29.50 12.72
N ILE A 252 14.04 -28.44 12.79
CA ILE A 252 14.51 -27.07 12.58
C ILE A 252 15.09 -26.53 13.88
N ASP A 253 16.19 -25.77 13.81
CA ASP A 253 16.71 -25.05 14.97
C ASP A 253 15.79 -23.88 15.34
N LEU A 254 14.77 -24.18 16.14
CA LEU A 254 13.77 -23.21 16.56
C LEU A 254 14.36 -22.14 17.51
N ALA A 255 15.45 -22.43 18.22
CA ALA A 255 16.09 -21.44 19.08
C ALA A 255 16.70 -20.32 18.24
N ALA A 256 17.37 -20.67 17.14
CA ALA A 256 17.90 -19.71 16.17
C ALA A 256 16.78 -18.97 15.42
N VAL A 257 15.69 -19.66 15.04
CA VAL A 257 14.55 -19.04 14.34
C VAL A 257 13.84 -18.00 15.20
N VAL A 258 13.54 -18.34 16.47
CA VAL A 258 12.87 -17.42 17.40
C VAL A 258 13.81 -16.29 17.78
N GLY A 259 15.08 -16.58 18.10
CA GLY A 259 16.08 -15.55 18.41
C GLY A 259 15.78 -14.78 19.70
N SER A 260 16.44 -13.65 19.93
CA SER A 260 16.30 -12.85 21.15
C SER A 260 15.49 -11.58 20.89
N HIS A 261 14.40 -11.37 21.62
CA HIS A 261 13.62 -10.15 21.56
C HIS A 261 12.92 -9.91 22.90
N SER A 262 12.87 -8.65 23.38
CA SER A 262 12.28 -8.32 24.68
C SER A 262 10.80 -8.72 24.78
N ALA A 263 10.06 -8.59 23.68
CA ALA A 263 8.65 -9.00 23.60
C ALA A 263 8.43 -10.52 23.80
N PHE A 264 9.47 -11.35 23.65
CA PHE A 264 9.34 -12.81 23.76
C PHE A 264 9.38 -13.30 25.21
N GLU A 265 9.86 -12.48 26.15
CA GLU A 265 9.90 -12.83 27.58
C GLU A 265 8.59 -12.45 28.31
N ILE A 266 7.61 -11.94 27.58
CA ILE A 266 6.31 -11.54 28.13
C ILE A 266 5.52 -12.78 28.54
N PRO A 267 4.87 -12.78 29.72
CA PRO A 267 4.13 -13.92 30.20
C PRO A 267 2.86 -14.18 29.37
N VAL A 268 2.57 -15.45 29.11
CA VAL A 268 1.32 -15.88 28.50
C VAL A 268 0.19 -15.71 29.52
N LEU A 269 -0.93 -15.15 29.09
CA LEU A 269 -2.04 -14.82 29.98
C LEU A 269 -3.06 -15.95 30.11
N ARG A 270 -3.03 -16.90 29.18
CA ARG A 270 -4.06 -17.91 28.95
C ARG A 270 -3.44 -19.26 28.60
N ASP A 271 -3.72 -20.27 29.40
CA ASP A 271 -3.34 -21.67 29.12
C ASP A 271 -4.34 -22.34 28.15
N SER A 272 -4.77 -21.62 27.11
CA SER A 272 -5.98 -21.96 26.34
C SER A 272 -5.77 -22.29 24.87
N ILE A 273 -4.51 -22.33 24.40
CA ILE A 273 -4.21 -22.88 23.07
C ILE A 273 -4.18 -24.40 23.20
N VAL A 274 -5.03 -25.09 22.44
CA VAL A 274 -4.97 -26.56 22.34
C VAL A 274 -3.91 -26.93 21.30
N SER A 275 -2.89 -27.69 21.69
CA SER A 275 -1.89 -28.21 20.75
C SER A 275 -2.56 -29.13 19.74
N THR A 276 -2.22 -28.93 18.47
CA THR A 276 -2.80 -29.68 17.35
C THR A 276 -2.29 -31.12 17.26
N SER A 277 -1.23 -31.45 18.00
CA SER A 277 -0.61 -32.77 17.99
C SER A 277 -0.88 -33.56 19.27
N THR A 278 -0.77 -32.92 20.44
CA THR A 278 -0.97 -33.58 21.74
C THR A 278 -2.43 -33.59 22.19
N MET A 279 -3.28 -32.77 21.56
CA MET A 279 -4.70 -32.61 21.93
C MET A 279 -4.87 -32.13 23.39
N ALA A 280 -3.85 -31.47 23.94
CA ALA A 280 -3.84 -30.93 25.30
C ALA A 280 -3.53 -29.43 25.26
N PRO A 281 -3.93 -28.67 26.30
CA PRO A 281 -3.53 -27.28 26.44
C PRO A 281 -2.00 -27.13 26.44
N CYS A 282 -1.49 -26.20 25.63
CA CYS A 282 -0.08 -25.83 25.60
C CYS A 282 0.33 -25.27 26.96
N LYS A 283 1.33 -25.87 27.60
CA LYS A 283 1.92 -25.37 28.84
C LYS A 283 3.13 -24.52 28.50
N ALA A 284 2.98 -23.21 28.58
CA ALA A 284 4.05 -22.25 28.33
C ALA A 284 3.90 -21.04 29.27
N HIS A 285 5.01 -20.58 29.83
CA HIS A 285 5.02 -19.44 30.74
C HIS A 285 5.27 -18.12 30.01
N THR A 286 6.03 -18.16 28.91
CA THR A 286 6.40 -16.99 28.11
C THR A 286 5.93 -17.11 26.67
N PHE A 287 5.79 -15.96 26.00
CA PHE A 287 5.44 -15.91 24.58
C PHE A 287 6.47 -16.66 23.72
N ARG A 288 7.76 -16.60 24.09
CA ARG A 288 8.84 -17.42 23.51
C ARG A 288 8.52 -18.90 23.54
N GLU A 289 8.23 -19.44 24.72
CA GLU A 289 7.96 -20.87 24.91
C GLU A 289 6.75 -21.30 24.09
N LEU A 290 5.68 -20.50 24.13
CA LEU A 290 4.45 -20.80 23.41
C LEU A 290 4.65 -20.77 21.88
N LEU A 291 5.33 -19.75 21.36
CA LEU A 291 5.65 -19.64 19.94
C LEU A 291 6.58 -20.79 19.51
N THR A 292 7.56 -21.16 20.34
CA THR A 292 8.46 -22.29 20.04
C THR A 292 7.70 -23.62 19.95
N LEU A 293 6.74 -23.87 20.86
CA LEU A 293 5.88 -25.05 20.80
C LEU A 293 5.00 -25.06 19.54
N ALA A 294 4.42 -23.90 19.18
CA ALA A 294 3.64 -23.76 17.95
C ALA A 294 4.46 -24.05 16.68
N LEU A 295 5.66 -23.48 16.56
CA LEU A 295 6.54 -23.72 15.42
C LEU A 295 7.02 -25.18 15.35
N ARG A 296 7.18 -25.84 16.51
CA ARG A 296 7.48 -27.28 16.58
C ARG A 296 6.31 -28.11 16.08
N ASP A 297 5.08 -27.80 16.50
CA ASP A 297 3.89 -28.48 16.00
C ASP A 297 3.77 -28.33 14.47
N ILE A 298 4.01 -27.13 13.93
CA ILE A 298 3.97 -26.88 12.48
C ILE A 298 5.05 -27.65 11.73
N SER A 299 6.29 -27.69 12.24
CA SER A 299 7.42 -28.28 11.50
C SER A 299 7.58 -29.79 11.65
N GLU A 300 7.14 -30.37 12.77
CA GLU A 300 7.48 -31.75 13.17
C GLU A 300 6.26 -32.64 13.44
N LYS A 301 5.07 -32.11 13.78
CA LYS A 301 3.97 -32.95 14.29
C LYS A 301 2.76 -32.92 13.36
N PRO A 302 2.05 -34.05 13.15
CA PRO A 302 0.80 -34.02 12.39
C PRO A 302 -0.26 -33.20 13.12
N LEU A 303 -1.09 -32.50 12.35
CA LEU A 303 -2.29 -31.82 12.82
C LEU A 303 -3.46 -32.81 12.86
N LEU A 304 -3.93 -33.14 14.05
CA LEU A 304 -5.04 -34.08 14.28
C LEU A 304 -6.38 -33.34 14.38
N LEU A 305 -6.88 -32.82 13.25
CA LEU A 305 -7.93 -31.80 13.17
C LEU A 305 -9.17 -32.13 14.02
N ASP A 306 -9.85 -33.25 13.74
CA ASP A 306 -11.08 -33.62 14.45
C ASP A 306 -10.83 -33.88 15.94
N ARG A 307 -9.69 -34.50 16.28
CA ARG A 307 -9.35 -34.82 17.67
C ARG A 307 -8.98 -33.57 18.47
N THR A 308 -8.31 -32.59 17.86
CA THR A 308 -8.05 -31.29 18.49
C THR A 308 -9.34 -30.54 18.78
N VAL A 309 -10.30 -30.53 17.84
CA VAL A 309 -11.62 -29.92 18.07
C VAL A 309 -12.43 -30.70 19.12
N GLN A 310 -12.31 -32.03 19.14
CA GLN A 310 -12.93 -32.85 20.17
C GLN A 310 -12.34 -32.56 21.57
N ALA A 311 -11.02 -32.44 21.70
CA ALA A 311 -10.39 -32.06 22.95
C ALA A 311 -10.81 -30.66 23.41
N LEU A 312 -10.97 -29.72 22.48
CA LEU A 312 -11.54 -28.40 22.78
C LEU A 312 -12.98 -28.54 23.32
N SER A 313 -13.81 -29.42 22.76
CA SER A 313 -15.17 -29.63 23.26
C SER A 313 -15.22 -30.11 24.72
N GLN A 314 -14.23 -30.90 25.16
CA GLN A 314 -14.11 -31.35 26.55
C GLN A 314 -13.71 -30.23 27.50
N ALA A 315 -13.01 -29.19 27.01
CA ALA A 315 -12.65 -28.01 27.78
C ALA A 315 -13.77 -26.97 27.87
N LEU A 316 -14.82 -27.09 27.05
CA LEU A 316 -16.00 -26.23 27.07
C LEU A 316 -17.02 -26.76 28.09
N SER A 317 -17.57 -25.88 28.93
CA SER A 317 -18.55 -26.26 29.96
C SER A 317 -19.91 -26.61 29.36
N GLY A 318 -20.46 -27.77 29.72
CA GLY A 318 -21.77 -28.23 29.24
C GLY A 318 -22.93 -27.36 29.72
N ASN A 319 -23.70 -26.84 28.75
CA ASN A 319 -25.00 -26.12 28.81
C ASN A 319 -25.01 -24.66 28.31
N GLU A 320 -23.87 -24.07 27.92
CA GLU A 320 -23.85 -22.71 27.36
C GLU A 320 -23.62 -22.66 25.86
N ARG A 321 -24.23 -21.66 25.22
CA ARG A 321 -23.95 -21.29 23.84
C ARG A 321 -22.55 -20.70 23.74
N VAL A 322 -21.71 -21.32 22.92
CA VAL A 322 -20.34 -20.89 22.62
C VAL A 322 -20.34 -20.01 21.38
N THR A 323 -19.65 -18.88 21.42
CA THR A 323 -19.42 -18.06 20.23
C THR A 323 -18.13 -18.48 19.55
N LEU A 324 -18.21 -19.02 18.33
CA LEU A 324 -17.07 -19.28 17.46
C LEU A 324 -16.79 -18.05 16.61
N ILE A 325 -15.58 -17.52 16.73
CA ILE A 325 -15.13 -16.30 16.07
C ILE A 325 -13.95 -16.65 15.15
N PRO A 326 -14.18 -16.82 13.85
CA PRO A 326 -13.10 -16.88 12.87
C PRO A 326 -12.30 -15.58 12.88
N VAL A 327 -10.98 -15.70 12.98
CA VAL A 327 -10.05 -14.57 12.93
C VAL A 327 -9.36 -14.62 11.57
N GLY A 328 -9.98 -13.97 10.58
CA GLY A 328 -9.62 -14.04 9.18
C GLY A 328 -10.29 -15.20 8.42
N PRO A 329 -10.04 -15.29 7.11
CA PRO A 329 -10.63 -16.32 6.27
C PRO A 329 -10.14 -17.71 6.69
N THR A 330 -11.04 -18.70 6.64
CA THR A 330 -10.72 -20.09 6.95
C THR A 330 -11.75 -21.05 6.38
N ALA A 331 -11.29 -22.13 5.77
CA ALA A 331 -12.14 -23.21 5.28
C ALA A 331 -12.71 -24.11 6.40
N HIS A 332 -12.18 -23.99 7.63
CA HIS A 332 -12.43 -24.93 8.72
C HIS A 332 -13.64 -24.58 9.59
N THR A 333 -14.26 -23.41 9.41
CA THR A 333 -15.39 -22.95 10.25
C THR A 333 -16.52 -23.97 10.32
N ALA A 334 -16.92 -24.54 9.17
CA ALA A 334 -18.01 -25.51 9.10
C ALA A 334 -17.65 -26.84 9.78
N LEU A 335 -16.40 -27.29 9.65
CA LEU A 335 -15.92 -28.52 10.29
C LEU A 335 -15.87 -28.33 11.81
N VAL A 336 -15.25 -27.25 12.29
CA VAL A 336 -15.15 -26.95 13.73
C VAL A 336 -16.54 -26.86 14.35
N LYS A 337 -17.46 -26.12 13.72
CA LYS A 337 -18.86 -26.03 14.17
C LYS A 337 -19.52 -27.42 14.25
N ARG A 338 -19.44 -28.22 13.18
CA ARG A 338 -20.06 -29.55 13.13
C ARG A 338 -19.48 -30.48 14.20
N THR A 339 -18.17 -30.48 14.40
CA THR A 339 -17.51 -31.34 15.39
C THR A 339 -17.85 -30.92 16.82
N LEU A 340 -17.95 -29.61 17.10
CA LEU A 340 -18.43 -29.13 18.41
C LEU A 340 -19.91 -29.50 18.65
N GLU A 341 -20.78 -29.35 17.66
CA GLU A 341 -22.20 -29.72 17.75
C GLU A 341 -22.41 -31.24 17.92
N LYS A 342 -21.60 -32.06 17.23
CA LYS A 342 -21.55 -33.53 17.42
C LYS A 342 -21.21 -33.92 18.85
N ASN A 343 -20.45 -33.08 19.57
CA ASN A 343 -20.08 -33.25 20.97
C ASN A 343 -20.99 -32.44 21.93
N HIS A 344 -22.22 -32.12 21.50
CA HIS A 344 -23.25 -31.47 22.33
C HIS A 344 -22.93 -30.04 22.80
N VAL A 345 -22.12 -29.30 22.05
CA VAL A 345 -21.87 -27.86 22.27
C VAL A 345 -22.77 -27.03 21.34
N ASP A 346 -23.58 -26.11 21.88
CA ASP A 346 -24.35 -25.15 21.07
C ASP A 346 -23.41 -24.04 20.55
N VAL A 347 -23.30 -23.89 19.23
CA VAL A 347 -22.31 -22.99 18.61
C VAL A 347 -22.99 -21.92 17.75
N GLN A 348 -22.71 -20.65 18.08
CA GLN A 348 -23.02 -19.51 17.23
C GLN A 348 -21.75 -19.00 16.56
N VAL A 349 -21.76 -18.94 15.22
CA VAL A 349 -20.63 -18.39 14.45
C VAL A 349 -20.80 -16.88 14.28
N LEU A 350 -19.77 -16.11 14.61
CA LEU A 350 -19.71 -14.67 14.37
C LEU A 350 -19.10 -14.40 12.98
N THR A 351 -19.93 -14.22 11.97
CA THR A 351 -19.50 -14.23 10.56
C THR A 351 -19.04 -12.89 9.98
N ALA A 352 -19.16 -11.76 10.69
CA ALA A 352 -18.83 -10.44 10.13
C ALA A 352 -17.90 -9.65 11.03
N ASP A 353 -16.80 -9.14 10.47
CA ASP A 353 -16.10 -7.98 10.99
C ASP A 353 -16.96 -6.76 10.62
N ARG A 354 -17.77 -6.28 11.56
CA ARG A 354 -18.57 -5.07 11.32
C ARG A 354 -17.69 -3.86 11.61
N PRO A 355 -17.33 -3.04 10.61
CA PRO A 355 -16.61 -1.79 10.90
C PRO A 355 -17.41 -0.97 11.92
N MET A 356 -16.69 -0.42 12.89
CA MET A 356 -17.27 0.44 13.93
C MET A 356 -17.77 1.74 13.27
N SER A 357 -19.05 1.74 12.92
CA SER A 357 -19.85 2.87 12.40
C SER A 357 -19.58 3.33 10.95
N ASP A 358 -20.67 3.47 10.20
CA ASP A 358 -20.77 4.24 8.95
C ASP A 358 -20.39 5.72 9.12
N ARG A 359 -20.07 6.20 10.33
CA ARG A 359 -19.76 7.63 10.60
C ARG A 359 -18.41 8.08 10.05
N TYR A 360 -17.51 7.16 9.71
CA TYR A 360 -16.16 7.47 9.20
C TYR A 360 -15.94 7.09 7.73
N LYS A 361 -16.97 6.60 7.02
CA LYS A 361 -16.86 6.18 5.61
C LYS A 361 -16.37 7.28 4.64
N ASP A 362 -16.39 8.54 5.06
CA ASP A 362 -16.05 9.67 4.19
C ASP A 362 -14.75 10.41 4.56
N ASN A 363 -14.03 9.94 5.59
CA ASN A 363 -12.73 10.51 5.97
C ASN A 363 -11.57 9.60 5.53
N SER A 364 -11.58 9.14 4.28
CA SER A 364 -10.30 8.72 3.66
C SER A 364 -9.43 9.97 3.57
N PRO A 365 -8.24 10.03 4.21
CA PRO A 365 -7.34 11.19 4.07
C PRO A 365 -6.88 11.42 2.62
N ASP A 366 -7.20 10.51 1.70
CA ASP A 366 -6.73 10.50 0.32
C ASP A 366 -7.70 11.20 -0.65
N ARG A 367 -8.89 11.64 -0.21
CA ARG A 367 -9.83 12.39 -1.06
C ARG A 367 -9.71 13.88 -0.82
N ILE A 368 -9.42 14.63 -1.88
CA ILE A 368 -9.31 16.09 -1.86
C ILE A 368 -10.52 16.69 -2.57
N ALA A 369 -11.26 17.56 -1.89
CA ALA A 369 -12.33 18.34 -2.49
C ALA A 369 -11.77 19.64 -3.10
N ILE A 370 -12.00 19.85 -4.40
CA ILE A 370 -11.79 21.15 -5.05
C ILE A 370 -13.04 21.99 -4.78
N VAL A 371 -12.94 22.94 -3.86
CA VAL A 371 -14.10 23.71 -3.38
C VAL A 371 -14.42 24.89 -4.31
N SER A 372 -13.41 25.49 -4.94
CA SER A 372 -13.57 26.59 -5.90
C SER A 372 -12.35 26.71 -6.82
N MET A 373 -12.49 27.52 -7.87
CA MET A 373 -11.40 27.88 -8.78
C MET A 373 -11.64 29.29 -9.33
N SER A 374 -10.56 30.03 -9.59
CA SER A 374 -10.57 31.26 -10.39
C SER A 374 -9.29 31.33 -11.22
N GLY A 375 -9.32 32.06 -12.33
CA GLY A 375 -8.19 32.23 -13.21
C GLY A 375 -8.39 33.34 -14.23
N ARG A 376 -7.29 33.72 -14.88
CA ARG A 376 -7.28 34.60 -16.05
C ARG A 376 -6.65 33.85 -17.20
N PHE A 377 -7.28 33.91 -18.37
CA PHE A 377 -6.88 33.16 -19.54
C PHE A 377 -6.82 34.08 -20.76
N PRO A 378 -6.07 33.72 -21.82
CA PRO A 378 -6.07 34.47 -23.06
C PRO A 378 -7.51 34.65 -23.59
N GLY A 379 -7.95 35.91 -23.65
CA GLY A 379 -9.30 36.30 -24.07
C GLY A 379 -10.46 35.86 -23.18
N ALA A 380 -10.20 35.47 -21.94
CA ALA A 380 -11.22 35.19 -20.92
C ALA A 380 -10.78 35.74 -19.56
N GLU A 381 -11.63 36.58 -18.96
CA GLU A 381 -11.34 37.24 -17.69
C GLU A 381 -11.80 36.43 -16.47
N ASN A 382 -12.45 35.28 -16.68
CA ASN A 382 -12.88 34.35 -15.64
C ASN A 382 -13.05 32.92 -16.20
N ILE A 383 -13.44 31.98 -15.33
CA ILE A 383 -13.58 30.55 -15.66
C ILE A 383 -14.77 30.31 -16.60
N GLU A 384 -15.86 31.07 -16.45
CA GLU A 384 -17.05 30.97 -17.29
C GLU A 384 -16.76 31.39 -18.74
N ASP A 385 -16.07 32.50 -18.93
CA ASP A 385 -15.61 32.98 -20.24
C ASP A 385 -14.67 31.95 -20.87
N PHE A 386 -13.75 31.39 -20.08
CA PHE A 386 -12.83 30.36 -20.54
C PHE A 386 -13.58 29.10 -20.99
N TRP A 387 -14.59 28.67 -20.22
CA TRP A 387 -15.45 27.55 -20.58
C TRP A 387 -16.22 27.79 -21.88
N GLN A 388 -16.67 29.02 -22.15
CA GLN A 388 -17.30 29.37 -23.43
C GLN A 388 -16.32 29.26 -24.61
N LEU A 389 -15.06 29.67 -24.42
CA LEU A 389 -14.01 29.51 -25.44
C LEU A 389 -13.74 28.04 -25.74
N LEU A 390 -13.65 27.20 -24.71
CA LEU A 390 -13.44 25.76 -24.82
C LEU A 390 -14.61 25.08 -25.55
N GLN A 391 -15.86 25.37 -25.14
CA GLN A 391 -17.05 24.85 -25.81
C GLN A 391 -17.13 25.25 -27.29
N ALA A 392 -16.68 26.47 -27.61
CA ALA A 392 -16.65 26.96 -28.99
C ALA A 392 -15.43 26.45 -29.79
N GLY A 393 -14.50 25.71 -29.18
CA GLY A 393 -13.27 25.26 -29.82
C GLY A 393 -12.39 26.40 -30.36
N LYS A 394 -12.42 27.57 -29.71
CA LYS A 394 -11.72 28.77 -30.18
C LYS A 394 -10.25 28.77 -29.76
N THR A 395 -9.38 29.18 -30.69
CA THR A 395 -7.98 29.47 -30.40
C THR A 395 -7.78 30.96 -30.15
N MET A 396 -7.01 31.31 -29.12
CA MET A 396 -6.67 32.69 -28.75
C MET A 396 -5.20 33.01 -29.03
N HIS A 397 -4.60 32.23 -29.94
CA HIS A 397 -3.25 32.43 -30.42
C HIS A 397 -3.19 33.67 -31.34
N SER A 398 -2.21 34.53 -31.10
CA SER A 398 -2.01 35.76 -31.88
C SER A 398 -0.53 36.12 -32.00
N PRO A 399 -0.16 37.03 -32.91
CA PRO A 399 1.14 37.70 -32.86
C PRO A 399 1.35 38.41 -31.51
N ILE A 400 2.62 38.64 -31.14
CA ILE A 400 2.98 39.35 -29.91
C ILE A 400 2.37 40.76 -29.92
N PRO A 401 1.56 41.13 -28.91
CA PRO A 401 0.99 42.46 -28.81
C PRO A 401 2.09 43.53 -28.61
N PRO A 402 1.93 44.75 -29.16
CA PRO A 402 2.88 45.85 -28.95
C PRO A 402 3.09 46.22 -27.48
N THR A 403 2.13 45.87 -26.62
CA THR A 403 2.18 46.11 -25.16
C THR A 403 3.19 45.23 -24.41
N ARG A 404 3.82 44.24 -25.05
CA ARG A 404 4.85 43.40 -24.41
C ARG A 404 6.26 43.95 -24.65
N PHE A 405 6.68 44.01 -25.91
CA PHE A 405 7.92 44.67 -26.32
C PHE A 405 7.82 45.05 -27.80
N ALA A 406 8.54 46.12 -28.18
CA ALA A 406 8.66 46.51 -29.57
C ALA A 406 9.52 45.49 -30.32
N VAL A 407 8.89 44.71 -31.20
CA VAL A 407 9.58 43.69 -31.98
C VAL A 407 10.31 44.35 -33.16
N SER A 408 11.52 44.83 -32.93
CA SER A 408 12.39 45.40 -33.99
C SER A 408 13.09 44.30 -34.80
N ASP A 409 13.38 43.16 -34.17
CA ASP A 409 14.03 42.00 -34.78
C ASP A 409 13.06 41.23 -35.72
N PRO A 410 13.38 41.08 -37.02
CA PRO A 410 12.57 40.34 -37.99
C PRO A 410 12.29 38.87 -37.61
N ASP A 411 13.17 38.21 -36.85
CA ASP A 411 12.98 36.82 -36.45
C ASP A 411 12.06 36.70 -35.21
N LEU A 412 12.08 37.69 -34.32
CA LEU A 412 11.11 37.78 -33.22
C LEU A 412 9.70 38.13 -33.72
N LYS A 413 9.54 38.76 -34.90
CA LYS A 413 8.22 39.04 -35.50
C LYS A 413 7.48 37.78 -35.93
N LYS A 414 8.20 36.67 -36.09
CA LYS A 414 7.63 35.36 -36.43
C LYS A 414 7.14 34.62 -35.18
N LEU A 415 7.42 35.14 -33.98
CA LEU A 415 6.94 34.57 -32.73
C LEU A 415 5.50 35.02 -32.46
N SER A 416 4.76 34.10 -31.85
CA SER A 416 3.35 34.22 -31.56
C SER A 416 3.03 33.41 -30.31
N GLY A 417 1.89 33.68 -29.68
CA GLY A 417 1.52 33.05 -28.43
C GLY A 417 0.10 33.40 -28.03
N CYS A 418 -0.30 32.98 -26.84
CA CYS A 418 -1.58 33.34 -26.26
C CYS A 418 -1.36 34.35 -25.14
N PHE A 419 -1.99 35.51 -25.22
CA PHE A 419 -1.70 36.63 -24.33
C PHE A 419 -2.92 37.00 -23.50
N LEU A 420 -2.70 37.27 -22.21
CA LEU A 420 -3.69 37.95 -21.39
C LEU A 420 -3.94 39.35 -21.96
N SER A 421 -5.21 39.74 -22.06
CA SER A 421 -5.61 41.05 -22.55
C SER A 421 -5.08 42.15 -21.63
N ASN A 422 -5.21 41.94 -20.32
CA ASN A 422 -5.02 42.97 -19.31
C ASN A 422 -4.11 42.54 -18.15
N PRO A 423 -2.88 42.06 -18.39
CA PRO A 423 -2.03 41.47 -17.34
C PRO A 423 -1.61 42.48 -16.25
N GLY A 424 -1.72 43.78 -16.52
CA GLY A 424 -1.30 44.85 -15.61
C GLY A 424 -2.40 45.37 -14.68
N LEU A 425 -3.67 44.98 -14.88
CA LEU A 425 -4.77 45.44 -14.02
C LEU A 425 -4.64 44.83 -12.62
N PHE A 426 -4.77 45.68 -11.61
CA PHE A 426 -4.67 45.32 -10.21
C PHE A 426 -5.33 46.41 -9.36
N ASP A 427 -5.93 46.02 -8.23
CA ASP A 427 -6.46 46.95 -7.24
C ASP A 427 -5.47 47.10 -6.07
N PRO A 428 -4.54 48.08 -6.12
CA PRO A 428 -3.52 48.22 -5.10
C PRO A 428 -4.11 48.62 -3.75
N GLU A 429 -5.20 49.41 -3.73
CA GLU A 429 -5.80 49.89 -2.47
C GLU A 429 -6.46 48.74 -1.72
N PHE A 430 -7.21 47.88 -2.43
CA PHE A 430 -7.84 46.70 -1.85
C PHE A 430 -6.83 45.78 -1.15
N PHE A 431 -5.66 45.57 -1.78
CA PHE A 431 -4.58 44.75 -1.24
C PHE A 431 -3.56 45.52 -0.39
N LYS A 432 -3.88 46.75 0.03
CA LYS A 432 -3.05 47.60 0.91
C LYS A 432 -1.63 47.82 0.38
N MET A 433 -1.49 47.95 -0.93
CA MET A 433 -0.25 48.17 -1.64
C MET A 433 -0.15 49.62 -2.10
N SER A 434 1.01 50.26 -1.92
CA SER A 434 1.21 51.62 -2.46
C SER A 434 1.29 51.59 -4.00
N PRO A 435 0.92 52.67 -4.71
CA PRO A 435 1.09 52.73 -6.17
C PRO A 435 2.53 52.44 -6.61
N SER A 436 3.53 52.98 -5.90
CA SER A 436 4.95 52.74 -6.16
C SER A 436 5.40 51.30 -5.92
N GLU A 437 4.82 50.62 -4.93
CA GLU A 437 5.05 49.19 -4.72
C GLU A 437 4.42 48.39 -5.86
N SER A 438 3.15 48.66 -6.20
CA SER A 438 2.39 47.89 -7.18
C SER A 438 3.02 47.88 -8.58
N MET A 439 3.73 48.96 -8.95
CA MET A 439 4.47 49.02 -10.22
C MET A 439 5.71 48.10 -10.23
N GLN A 440 6.34 47.88 -9.07
CA GLN A 440 7.51 46.99 -8.94
C GLN A 440 7.11 45.53 -8.71
N VAL A 441 5.88 45.25 -8.26
CA VAL A 441 5.42 43.88 -8.04
C VAL A 441 5.07 43.21 -9.37
N ASP A 442 5.64 42.03 -9.57
CA ASP A 442 5.42 41.16 -10.72
C ASP A 442 3.91 40.99 -10.97
N PRO A 443 3.43 41.22 -12.21
CA PRO A 443 2.06 40.95 -12.62
C PRO A 443 1.51 39.59 -12.18
N ILE A 444 2.35 38.54 -12.15
CA ILE A 444 1.97 37.21 -11.67
C ILE A 444 1.55 37.27 -10.19
N GLN A 445 2.32 37.93 -9.33
CA GLN A 445 1.99 38.06 -7.90
C GLN A 445 0.72 38.88 -7.68
N ARG A 446 0.55 39.96 -8.44
CA ARG A 446 -0.65 40.82 -8.40
C ARG A 446 -1.90 40.05 -8.82
N MET A 447 -1.80 39.28 -9.89
CA MET A 447 -2.89 38.47 -10.39
C MET A 447 -3.22 37.32 -9.44
N LEU A 448 -2.23 36.67 -8.84
CA LEU A 448 -2.43 35.65 -7.81
C LEU A 448 -3.28 36.18 -6.65
N LEU A 449 -3.02 37.40 -6.16
CA LEU A 449 -3.82 38.02 -5.11
C LEU A 449 -5.30 38.14 -5.51
N MET A 450 -5.58 38.57 -6.74
CA MET A 450 -6.94 38.72 -7.25
C MET A 450 -7.65 37.37 -7.40
N VAL A 451 -7.04 36.42 -8.11
CA VAL A 451 -7.69 35.12 -8.38
C VAL A 451 -7.85 34.28 -7.11
N VAL A 452 -6.91 34.37 -6.16
CA VAL A 452 -7.06 33.70 -4.86
C VAL A 452 -8.19 34.34 -4.07
N TYR A 453 -8.28 35.67 -4.03
CA TYR A 453 -9.41 36.34 -3.38
C TYR A 453 -10.76 35.90 -3.96
N GLU A 454 -10.91 35.89 -5.29
CA GLU A 454 -12.12 35.44 -5.97
C GLU A 454 -12.46 33.98 -5.66
N ALA A 455 -11.47 33.08 -5.71
CA ALA A 455 -11.65 31.68 -5.38
C ALA A 455 -12.10 31.50 -3.91
N LEU A 456 -11.51 32.26 -2.99
CA LEU A 456 -11.93 32.24 -1.57
C LEU A 456 -13.37 32.73 -1.40
N GLN A 457 -13.77 33.80 -2.10
CA GLN A 457 -15.15 34.28 -2.07
C GLN A 457 -16.13 33.22 -2.61
N MET A 458 -15.81 32.58 -3.74
CA MET A 458 -16.63 31.52 -4.32
C MET A 458 -16.73 30.30 -3.39
N ALA A 459 -15.68 29.99 -2.63
CA ALA A 459 -15.68 28.92 -1.64
C ALA A 459 -16.47 29.26 -0.36
N GLY A 460 -16.96 30.50 -0.21
CA GLY A 460 -17.54 30.98 1.05
C GLY A 460 -16.53 31.01 2.21
N TYR A 461 -15.23 31.17 1.88
CA TYR A 461 -14.17 31.19 2.88
C TYR A 461 -14.31 32.43 3.79
N VAL A 462 -14.39 32.16 5.09
CA VAL A 462 -14.30 33.18 6.14
C VAL A 462 -13.19 32.76 7.09
N GLN A 463 -12.21 33.63 7.27
CA GLN A 463 -11.04 33.35 8.11
C GLN A 463 -11.48 33.00 9.54
N ASN A 464 -10.94 31.91 10.08
CA ASN A 464 -11.18 31.41 11.43
C ASN A 464 -12.65 31.10 11.79
N SER A 465 -13.56 31.05 10.82
CA SER A 465 -14.98 30.75 11.05
C SER A 465 -15.27 29.28 11.39
N SER A 466 -14.34 28.38 11.06
CA SER A 466 -14.47 26.94 11.24
C SER A 466 -13.13 26.28 11.55
N PRO A 467 -13.09 25.02 12.02
CA PRO A 467 -11.84 24.30 12.25
C PRO A 467 -10.95 24.12 11.01
N SER A 468 -11.52 24.10 9.80
CA SER A 468 -10.77 23.98 8.53
C SER A 468 -10.29 25.32 7.99
N THR A 469 -10.89 26.44 8.41
CA THR A 469 -10.51 27.80 7.99
C THR A 469 -9.62 28.53 9.00
N GLN A 470 -9.09 27.83 10.00
CA GLN A 470 -8.10 28.36 10.94
C GLN A 470 -6.83 28.76 10.19
N SER A 471 -6.33 29.95 10.50
CA SER A 471 -5.24 30.59 9.76
C SER A 471 -3.96 29.75 9.74
N GLU A 472 -3.64 29.03 10.81
CA GLU A 472 -2.47 28.15 10.92
C GLU A 472 -2.58 26.89 10.06
N ARG A 473 -3.78 26.59 9.56
CA ARG A 473 -4.07 25.38 8.76
C ARG A 473 -4.10 25.64 7.25
N ILE A 474 -3.96 26.89 6.82
CA ILE A 474 -3.97 27.25 5.40
C ILE A 474 -2.54 27.35 4.89
N SER A 475 -2.22 26.55 3.88
CA SER A 475 -0.91 26.54 3.22
C SER A 475 -1.06 26.89 1.73
N THR A 476 -0.05 27.53 1.17
CA THR A 476 -0.06 28.03 -0.21
C THR A 476 1.07 27.41 -1.01
N PHE A 477 0.74 26.92 -2.21
CA PHE A 477 1.68 26.31 -3.15
C PHE A 477 1.51 26.97 -4.52
N ILE A 478 2.60 27.50 -5.07
CA ILE A 478 2.60 28.21 -6.37
C ILE A 478 3.65 27.59 -7.30
N GLY A 479 3.23 27.20 -8.50
CA GLY A 479 4.14 26.84 -9.59
C GLY A 479 4.61 28.09 -10.34
N GLN A 480 5.91 28.37 -10.40
CA GLN A 480 6.45 29.51 -11.15
C GLN A 480 7.87 29.24 -11.68
N THR A 481 8.02 29.23 -13.01
CA THR A 481 9.32 28.97 -13.69
C THR A 481 10.04 30.22 -14.14
N THR A 482 9.34 31.33 -14.35
CA THR A 482 9.94 32.57 -14.85
C THR A 482 9.76 33.73 -13.88
N SER A 483 10.63 34.73 -14.00
CA SER A 483 10.62 35.96 -13.20
C SER A 483 10.98 37.13 -14.10
N ASP A 484 10.29 37.23 -15.23
CA ASP A 484 10.62 38.17 -16.31
C ASP A 484 10.55 39.63 -15.84
N TRP A 485 9.73 39.90 -14.82
CA TRP A 485 9.60 41.22 -14.21
C TRP A 485 10.89 41.71 -13.52
N LEU A 486 11.82 40.81 -13.15
CA LEU A 486 13.16 41.21 -12.68
C LEU A 486 13.88 42.08 -13.72
N GLY A 487 13.89 41.64 -14.98
CA GLY A 487 14.59 42.37 -16.06
C GLY A 487 13.92 43.70 -16.40
N ILE A 488 12.58 43.76 -16.30
CA ILE A 488 11.83 45.01 -16.50
C ILE A 488 12.13 46.01 -15.37
N ASN A 489 12.13 45.54 -14.12
CA ASN A 489 12.46 46.39 -12.98
C ASN A 489 13.91 46.90 -13.03
N ASP A 490 14.87 46.07 -13.47
CA ASP A 490 16.27 46.49 -13.65
C ASP A 490 16.39 47.64 -14.67
N GLN A 491 15.65 47.55 -15.79
CA GLN A 491 15.61 48.60 -16.81
C GLN A 491 14.93 49.89 -16.35
N GLN A 492 13.91 49.80 -15.49
CA GLN A 492 13.12 50.93 -15.02
C GLN A 492 13.66 51.59 -13.74
N GLY A 493 14.66 50.97 -13.11
CA GLY A 493 15.31 51.44 -11.90
C GLY A 493 14.95 50.61 -10.67
N VAL A 494 15.98 50.11 -9.99
CA VAL A 494 15.85 49.30 -8.77
C VAL A 494 15.37 50.18 -7.61
N GLY A 495 14.12 49.96 -7.19
CA GLY A 495 13.52 50.63 -6.02
C GLY A 495 13.47 49.75 -4.76
N THR A 496 12.92 50.31 -3.68
CA THR A 496 12.80 49.63 -2.38
C THR A 496 12.01 48.31 -2.44
N HIS A 497 11.09 48.18 -3.40
CA HIS A 497 10.23 47.01 -3.54
C HIS A 497 10.75 45.99 -4.58
N TYR A 498 11.96 46.19 -5.13
CA TYR A 498 12.54 45.34 -6.15
C TYR A 498 12.59 43.86 -5.74
N VAL A 499 13.19 43.58 -4.58
CA VAL A 499 13.33 42.21 -4.06
C VAL A 499 11.97 41.58 -3.74
N PRO A 500 11.10 42.17 -2.89
CA PRO A 500 9.81 41.57 -2.56
C PRO A 500 8.85 41.53 -3.75
N GLY A 501 9.02 42.41 -4.73
CA GLY A 501 8.18 42.49 -5.93
C GLY A 501 8.53 41.46 -7.00
N SER A 502 9.75 40.90 -6.98
CA SER A 502 10.25 40.12 -8.13
C SER A 502 10.70 38.70 -7.79
N LEU A 503 11.08 38.42 -6.53
CA LEU A 503 11.49 37.07 -6.13
C LEU A 503 10.29 36.12 -6.04
N ARG A 504 10.43 34.91 -6.60
CA ARG A 504 9.34 33.91 -6.68
C ARG A 504 8.79 33.50 -5.33
N ALA A 505 9.64 33.43 -4.29
CA ALA A 505 9.21 33.09 -2.93
C ALA A 505 8.11 34.03 -2.40
N PHE A 506 8.06 35.28 -2.88
CA PHE A 506 7.03 36.24 -2.50
C PHE A 506 5.69 36.01 -3.20
N ALA A 507 5.61 35.17 -4.25
CA ALA A 507 4.31 34.81 -4.83
C ALA A 507 3.43 34.07 -3.82
N ALA A 508 3.94 32.98 -3.22
CA ALA A 508 3.23 32.27 -2.16
C ALA A 508 3.26 33.05 -0.83
N GLY A 509 4.41 33.67 -0.49
CA GLY A 509 4.56 34.40 0.77
C GLY A 509 3.63 35.61 0.91
N ARG A 510 3.39 36.33 -0.19
CA ARG A 510 2.48 37.49 -0.21
C ARG A 510 1.03 37.07 -0.01
N LEU A 511 0.61 35.91 -0.53
CA LEU A 511 -0.72 35.36 -0.27
C LEU A 511 -0.89 35.08 1.23
N ASN A 512 0.05 34.37 1.85
CA ASN A 512 0.02 34.14 3.30
C ASN A 512 0.00 35.45 4.09
N HIS A 513 0.80 36.43 3.70
CA HIS A 513 0.87 37.71 4.38
C HIS A 513 -0.44 38.51 4.28
N VAL A 514 -1.01 38.63 3.06
CA VAL A 514 -2.22 39.41 2.81
C VAL A 514 -3.46 38.78 3.44
N PHE A 515 -3.59 37.45 3.38
CA PHE A 515 -4.74 36.73 3.93
C PHE A 515 -4.54 36.26 5.37
N GLY A 516 -3.38 36.52 5.97
CA GLY A 516 -3.08 36.19 7.36
C GLY A 516 -2.96 34.69 7.63
N TRP A 517 -2.41 33.91 6.70
CA TRP A 517 -2.24 32.46 6.84
C TRP A 517 -0.89 32.09 7.45
N GLY A 518 -0.92 31.22 8.46
CA GLY A 518 0.24 30.76 9.21
C GLY A 518 0.79 29.40 8.81
N GLY A 519 0.16 28.72 7.84
CA GLY A 519 0.66 27.44 7.31
C GLY A 519 1.85 27.60 6.35
N GLY A 520 2.19 26.50 5.67
CA GLY A 520 3.32 26.47 4.74
C GLY A 520 3.14 27.41 3.55
N SER A 521 4.25 27.94 3.02
CA SER A 521 4.28 28.78 1.81
C SER A 521 5.41 28.29 0.92
N SER A 522 5.09 27.81 -0.27
CA SER A 522 6.10 27.22 -1.18
C SER A 522 5.90 27.65 -2.62
N SER A 523 7.01 28.00 -3.27
CA SER A 523 7.08 28.22 -4.71
C SER A 523 7.90 27.10 -5.34
N ILE A 524 7.36 26.45 -6.35
CA ILE A 524 7.89 25.23 -6.95
C ILE A 524 8.18 25.49 -8.43
N ASP A 525 9.34 25.04 -8.89
CA ASP A 525 9.75 25.13 -10.30
C ASP A 525 10.12 23.73 -10.80
N THR A 526 9.25 23.19 -11.63
CA THR A 526 9.38 21.89 -12.30
C THR A 526 9.29 22.08 -13.82
N ALA A 527 9.72 23.25 -14.32
CA ALA A 527 9.50 23.67 -15.71
C ALA A 527 8.02 23.53 -16.11
N LEU A 528 7.67 22.87 -17.22
CA LEU A 528 6.30 22.88 -17.78
C LEU A 528 5.26 22.02 -17.01
N SER A 529 5.67 21.27 -15.98
CA SER A 529 4.77 20.44 -15.18
C SER A 529 4.39 21.13 -13.86
N HIS A 530 3.55 22.17 -13.92
CA HIS A 530 3.13 22.95 -12.74
C HIS A 530 1.91 22.40 -11.98
N VAL A 531 1.33 21.26 -12.41
CA VAL A 531 0.23 20.62 -11.67
C VAL A 531 0.83 19.84 -10.51
N ILE A 532 0.58 20.30 -9.28
CA ILE A 532 1.16 19.73 -8.06
C ILE A 532 0.03 19.25 -7.16
N TRP A 533 0.02 17.95 -6.88
CA TRP A 533 -0.82 17.33 -5.86
C TRP A 533 -0.04 17.28 -4.53
N ALA A 534 -0.50 18.01 -3.52
CA ALA A 534 0.10 17.99 -2.19
C ALA A 534 -0.69 17.05 -1.26
N GLY A 535 -0.32 15.77 -1.27
CA GLY A 535 -0.73 14.79 -0.25
C GLY A 535 0.31 14.67 0.89
N PRO A 536 -0.02 13.99 2.01
CA PRO A 536 0.96 13.60 3.02
C PRO A 536 2.11 12.80 2.37
N GLY A 537 3.37 13.21 2.59
CA GLY A 537 4.55 12.53 2.00
C GLY A 537 5.11 13.17 0.73
N PHE A 538 4.45 14.17 0.12
CA PHE A 538 4.94 14.86 -1.09
C PHE A 538 6.37 15.44 -0.93
N ALA A 539 6.71 15.94 0.27
CA ALA A 539 8.04 16.45 0.59
C ALA A 539 9.14 15.37 0.56
N GLU A 540 8.77 14.10 0.74
CA GLU A 540 9.67 12.95 0.71
C GLU A 540 9.80 12.39 -0.72
N THR A 541 8.69 12.33 -1.47
CA THR A 541 8.66 11.91 -2.88
C THR A 541 9.39 12.88 -3.81
N THR A 542 9.23 14.19 -3.63
CA THR A 542 9.97 15.21 -4.42
C THR A 542 11.47 15.19 -4.12
N ARG A 543 11.87 14.90 -2.88
CA ARG A 543 13.28 14.78 -2.51
C ARG A 543 13.93 13.54 -3.17
N SER A 544 13.17 12.47 -3.38
CA SER A 544 13.63 11.25 -4.06
C SER A 544 13.66 11.39 -5.59
N ALA A 545 12.67 12.06 -6.18
CA ALA A 545 12.57 12.27 -7.64
C ALA A 545 13.55 13.32 -8.20
N MET A 546 14.17 14.13 -7.34
CA MET A 546 15.10 15.20 -7.74
C MET A 546 16.58 14.77 -7.80
N HIS A 547 16.89 13.48 -7.62
CA HIS A 547 18.23 12.96 -7.92
C HIS A 547 18.27 12.39 -9.35
N PRO A 548 19.08 12.96 -10.27
CA PRO A 548 19.28 12.35 -11.57
C PRO A 548 20.09 11.05 -11.39
N VAL A 549 19.53 9.91 -11.74
CA VAL A 549 20.30 8.68 -11.96
C VAL A 549 20.39 8.46 -13.46
N GLY A 550 21.62 8.53 -13.98
CA GLY A 550 22.00 8.01 -15.28
C GLY A 550 21.36 8.68 -16.49
N HIS A 551 21.97 9.77 -16.99
CA HIS A 551 22.10 9.95 -18.44
C HIS A 551 23.29 10.85 -18.82
N ASP A 552 24.21 10.24 -19.58
CA ASP A 552 25.16 10.89 -20.46
C ASP A 552 24.40 11.46 -21.68
N LYS A 553 23.98 12.72 -21.62
CA LYS A 553 23.93 13.67 -22.76
C LYS A 553 23.70 15.09 -22.21
N PRO A 554 24.39 16.10 -22.75
CA PRO A 554 24.87 17.20 -21.93
C PRO A 554 23.75 18.22 -21.71
N TYR A 555 23.57 18.64 -20.46
CA TYR A 555 23.39 20.08 -20.28
C TYR A 555 24.50 20.79 -21.04
N PRO A 556 24.22 21.90 -21.75
CA PRO A 556 25.26 22.61 -22.47
C PRO A 556 26.45 22.82 -21.53
N PRO A 557 27.68 22.58 -22.00
CA PRO A 557 28.88 22.65 -21.17
C PRO A 557 28.86 23.92 -20.32
N SER A 558 29.26 23.83 -19.04
CA SER A 558 29.22 24.98 -18.11
C SER A 558 30.06 26.18 -18.57
N ASP A 559 30.92 25.97 -19.57
CA ASP A 559 31.81 26.89 -20.25
C ASP A 559 31.27 27.38 -21.62
N MET A 560 30.03 27.04 -21.99
CA MET A 560 29.39 27.54 -23.21
C MET A 560 29.11 29.04 -23.11
N GLU A 561 29.63 29.80 -24.06
CA GLU A 561 29.33 31.23 -24.23
C GLU A 561 27.82 31.48 -24.32
N LEU A 562 27.33 32.52 -23.62
CA LEU A 562 25.90 32.81 -23.48
C LEU A 562 25.18 32.93 -24.83
N GLU A 563 25.83 33.52 -25.84
CA GLU A 563 25.27 33.65 -27.19
C GLU A 563 25.13 32.29 -27.91
N ALA A 564 26.09 31.39 -27.71
CA ALA A 564 26.03 30.04 -28.26
C ALA A 564 24.94 29.22 -27.57
N TYR A 565 24.80 29.37 -26.25
CA TYR A 565 23.71 28.77 -25.48
C TYR A 565 22.34 29.28 -25.94
N ILE A 566 22.19 30.60 -26.12
CA ILE A 566 20.94 31.21 -26.60
C ILE A 566 20.61 30.71 -28.01
N ALA A 567 21.60 30.61 -28.90
CA ALA A 567 21.40 30.08 -30.25
C ALA A 567 20.99 28.60 -30.24
N GLU A 568 21.64 27.78 -29.41
CA GLU A 568 21.31 26.36 -29.27
C GLU A 568 19.92 26.16 -28.64
N PHE A 569 19.61 26.87 -27.56
CA PHE A 569 18.29 26.85 -26.94
C PHE A 569 17.21 27.31 -27.93
N ARG A 570 17.43 28.40 -28.68
CA ARG A 570 16.49 28.86 -29.71
C ARG A 570 16.26 27.79 -30.77
N ARG A 571 17.32 27.14 -31.24
CA ARG A 571 17.21 26.03 -32.21
C ARG A 571 16.43 24.85 -31.63
N TRP A 572 16.69 24.48 -30.37
CA TRP A 572 15.99 23.40 -29.69
C TRP A 572 14.52 23.72 -29.41
N PHE A 573 14.22 24.95 -28.99
CA PHE A 573 12.89 25.39 -28.57
C PHE A 573 11.96 25.67 -29.77
N THR A 574 12.50 26.25 -30.84
CA THR A 574 11.72 26.64 -32.04
C THR A 574 11.84 25.64 -33.20
N GLY A 575 12.75 24.66 -33.10
CA GLY A 575 12.94 23.60 -34.08
C GLY A 575 11.77 22.60 -34.13
N ARG A 576 11.65 21.90 -35.25
CA ARG A 576 10.63 20.84 -35.45
C ARG A 576 10.98 19.62 -34.62
N ARG A 577 9.97 19.03 -33.98
CA ARG A 577 10.11 18.04 -32.90
C ARG A 577 9.92 16.61 -33.44
N GLU A 578 10.76 16.18 -34.39
CA GLU A 578 10.59 14.88 -35.08
C GLU A 578 11.41 13.71 -34.48
N ASP A 579 12.37 13.99 -33.59
CA ASP A 579 13.36 13.01 -33.09
C ASP A 579 13.43 12.98 -31.55
N PHE A 580 12.33 12.62 -30.88
CA PHE A 580 12.30 12.44 -29.42
C PHE A 580 12.37 10.96 -29.04
N GLY A 581 13.23 10.67 -28.07
CA GLY A 581 13.25 9.41 -27.35
C GLY A 581 12.53 9.51 -26.01
N THR A 582 12.53 8.41 -25.28
CA THR A 582 11.95 8.25 -23.93
C THR A 582 12.75 8.96 -22.84
N ASN A 583 13.91 9.54 -23.14
CA ASN A 583 14.78 10.28 -22.20
C ASN A 583 15.14 9.46 -20.93
N GLY A 584 15.28 8.14 -21.05
CA GLY A 584 15.70 7.26 -19.95
C GLY A 584 14.60 6.88 -18.97
N TRP A 585 13.37 7.35 -19.17
CA TRP A 585 12.24 7.03 -18.30
C TRP A 585 11.91 5.53 -18.28
N GLU A 586 12.28 4.79 -19.32
CA GLU A 586 12.20 3.33 -19.40
C GLU A 586 12.90 2.62 -18.23
N ALA A 587 13.98 3.19 -17.69
CA ALA A 587 14.70 2.64 -16.54
C ALA A 587 13.89 2.69 -15.23
N TYR A 588 12.87 3.56 -15.17
CA TYR A 588 12.07 3.80 -13.98
C TYR A 588 10.66 3.21 -14.08
N VAL A 589 10.00 3.36 -15.22
CA VAL A 589 8.62 2.90 -15.40
C VAL A 589 8.53 1.57 -16.16
N GLY A 590 9.64 1.08 -16.71
CA GLY A 590 9.69 -0.10 -17.57
C GLY A 590 9.26 0.20 -19.01
N ASP A 591 9.87 -0.49 -19.97
CA ASP A 591 9.64 -0.31 -21.42
C ASP A 591 8.16 -0.41 -21.84
N HIS A 592 7.37 -1.16 -21.07
CA HIS A 592 5.96 -1.48 -21.39
C HIS A 592 5.00 -0.35 -20.99
N ASN A 593 5.44 0.57 -20.13
CA ASN A 593 4.61 1.64 -19.55
C ASN A 593 4.94 3.02 -20.14
N ILE A 594 5.79 3.08 -21.15
CA ILE A 594 6.21 4.33 -21.80
C ILE A 594 5.78 4.36 -23.27
N GLY A 595 5.33 5.54 -23.73
CA GLY A 595 4.97 5.78 -25.12
C GLY A 595 5.40 7.18 -25.55
N VAL A 596 5.95 7.27 -26.77
CA VAL A 596 6.32 8.54 -27.40
C VAL A 596 5.40 8.78 -28.59
N SER A 597 4.91 10.02 -28.74
CA SER A 597 4.10 10.44 -29.88
C SER A 597 4.62 11.77 -30.39
N VAL A 598 4.65 11.92 -31.72
CA VAL A 598 5.14 13.11 -32.41
C VAL A 598 3.99 13.75 -33.15
N VAL A 599 3.84 15.07 -33.03
CA VAL A 599 2.91 15.87 -33.85
C VAL A 599 3.72 16.47 -35.01
N PRO A 600 3.53 15.99 -36.26
CA PRO A 600 4.34 16.41 -37.39
C PRO A 600 4.25 17.92 -37.66
N GLN A 601 5.38 18.51 -38.06
CA GLN A 601 5.50 19.95 -38.37
C GLN A 601 5.16 20.91 -37.21
N ALA A 602 5.00 20.40 -35.99
CA ALA A 602 4.85 21.22 -34.79
C ALA A 602 6.19 21.54 -34.14
N ASN A 603 6.26 22.71 -33.51
CA ASN A 603 7.27 23.10 -32.53
C ASN A 603 6.59 23.51 -31.22
N HIS A 604 7.35 23.97 -30.24
CA HIS A 604 6.81 24.32 -28.92
C HIS A 604 5.68 25.35 -28.97
N CYS A 605 5.71 26.29 -29.91
CA CYS A 605 4.69 27.35 -30.05
C CYS A 605 3.52 26.92 -30.94
N THR A 606 3.79 26.22 -32.04
CA THR A 606 2.77 25.87 -33.05
C THR A 606 1.97 24.62 -32.70
N ILE A 607 2.40 23.82 -31.71
CA ILE A 607 1.67 22.62 -31.29
C ILE A 607 0.27 22.93 -30.74
N VAL A 608 0.04 24.16 -30.29
CA VAL A 608 -1.26 24.66 -29.81
C VAL A 608 -2.07 25.38 -30.89
N GLU A 609 -1.61 25.36 -32.14
CA GLU A 609 -2.28 25.96 -33.30
C GLU A 609 -2.96 24.91 -34.18
N GLN A 610 -3.95 25.33 -34.97
CA GLN A 610 -4.55 24.44 -35.98
C GLN A 610 -3.60 24.27 -37.18
N PRO A 611 -3.46 23.04 -37.74
CA PRO A 611 -4.17 21.81 -37.36
C PRO A 611 -3.55 21.00 -36.20
N GLN A 612 -2.31 21.29 -35.79
CA GLN A 612 -1.51 20.51 -34.83
C GLN A 612 -2.21 20.27 -33.48
N VAL A 613 -2.93 21.26 -32.95
CA VAL A 613 -3.65 21.18 -31.67
C VAL A 613 -4.71 20.08 -31.67
N LYS A 614 -5.30 19.78 -32.84
CA LYS A 614 -6.27 18.70 -32.97
C LYS A 614 -5.61 17.34 -32.80
N GLU A 615 -4.42 17.17 -33.37
CA GLU A 615 -3.63 15.93 -33.27
C GLU A 615 -3.10 15.74 -31.84
N LEU A 616 -2.60 16.81 -31.21
CA LEU A 616 -2.24 16.79 -29.78
C LEU A 616 -3.43 16.38 -28.92
N GLY A 617 -4.62 16.96 -29.17
CA GLY A 617 -5.84 16.61 -28.45
C GLY A 617 -6.23 15.13 -28.60
N GLN A 618 -6.03 14.54 -29.79
CA GLN A 618 -6.27 13.11 -30.02
C GLN A 618 -5.30 12.22 -29.24
N ILE A 619 -4.01 12.59 -29.20
CA ILE A 619 -2.99 11.88 -28.41
C ILE A 619 -3.37 11.90 -26.92
N LEU A 620 -3.74 13.07 -26.39
CA LEU A 620 -4.16 13.21 -24.98
C LEU A 620 -5.40 12.37 -24.67
N LEU A 621 -6.40 12.37 -25.55
CA LEU A 621 -7.61 11.57 -25.38
C LEU A 621 -7.31 10.06 -25.36
N GLN A 622 -6.38 9.58 -26.20
CA GLN A 622 -5.96 8.19 -26.20
C GLN A 622 -5.29 7.79 -24.88
N VAL A 623 -4.44 8.67 -24.34
CA VAL A 623 -3.78 8.46 -23.04
C VAL A 623 -4.81 8.42 -21.91
N LEU A 624 -5.72 9.39 -21.86
CA LEU A 624 -6.77 9.45 -20.83
C LEU A 624 -7.69 8.22 -20.86
N ASN A 625 -8.05 7.73 -22.05
CA ASN A 625 -8.85 6.52 -22.19
C ASN A 625 -8.11 5.27 -21.70
N LYS A 626 -6.79 5.18 -21.91
CA LYS A 626 -5.98 4.08 -21.34
C LYS A 626 -5.98 4.13 -19.81
N ILE A 627 -5.82 5.31 -19.22
CA ILE A 627 -5.84 5.50 -17.76
C ILE A 627 -7.22 5.14 -17.18
N ALA A 628 -8.30 5.62 -17.80
CA ALA A 628 -9.68 5.36 -17.33
C ALA A 628 -10.12 3.89 -17.45
N ILE A 629 -9.46 3.09 -18.28
CA ILE A 629 -9.67 1.64 -18.36
C ILE A 629 -8.90 0.90 -17.25
N LEU A 630 -7.77 1.45 -16.79
CA LEU A 630 -6.99 0.88 -15.68
C LEU A 630 -7.61 1.15 -14.30
N GLU A 631 -8.45 2.18 -14.18
CA GLU A 631 -9.18 2.53 -12.96
C GLU A 631 -10.55 1.82 -12.81
N LYS A 632 -10.94 0.97 -13.78
CA LYS A 632 -12.15 0.13 -13.73
C LYS A 632 -11.78 -1.34 -13.62
#